data_AF-A0A3S8ZRI3-F1
#
_entry.id   AF-A0A3S8ZRI3-F1
#
_cell.length_a   1.000
_cell.length_b   1.000
_cell.length_c   1.000
_cell.angle_alpha   90.00
_cell.angle_beta   90.00
_cell.angle_gamma   90.00
#
_symmetry.space_group_name_H-M   'P 1'
#
loop_
_entity.id
_entity.type
_entity.pdbx_description
1 polymer ?
#
loop_
_entity_poly.entity_id
_entity_poly.type
_entity_poly.pdbx_seq_one_letter_code
_entity_poly.pdbx_strand_id
1 'polypeptide(L)'
;MAKQHPYELILEIIKQAEAGATSSKLSREYGINSSLISKWRVKYKGMDLAMMVERKRLILENIANKIRQAKQSVVAVQAEIKKKKSEPLLQPCSPYFSATPQAVQEAVQSWKNLQTSKAPSAQLLESRLQIVHDIAKAWDGECLSREYKSKVAYMSFRCGKGHAFESNARRLLYGNFCTVCYRAKPEGLKKLQDVAAARGWQSLATEYKDCKTPVSWRCDQGHEVKAPLESIKNGMGCMQCHKNRRWYTLEKMQAMAKLRGGLCLSDKYTTYEPMLWQCKRGHVWKSIPSNITRGSWCRVCGNIDKITRPNSKAWRKYPNGA
;
A
#
# COMPACT_ATOMS: atom_id res chain seq x y z
N MET A 1 -11.90 31.48 12.13
CA MET A 1 -10.97 31.46 13.28
C MET A 1 -11.72 31.03 14.52
N ALA A 2 -11.37 29.92 15.17
CA ALA A 2 -12.01 29.51 16.41
C ALA A 2 -11.56 30.46 17.54
N LYS A 3 -12.50 31.11 18.24
CA LYS A 3 -12.17 31.98 19.39
C LYS A 3 -11.40 31.17 20.43
N GLN A 4 -10.12 31.48 20.63
CA GLN A 4 -9.34 30.92 21.73
C GLN A 4 -9.65 31.73 22.98
N HIS A 5 -10.07 31.04 24.05
CA HIS A 5 -10.31 31.66 25.34
C HIS A 5 -9.05 31.51 26.21
N PRO A 6 -8.63 32.56 26.94
CA PRO A 6 -7.50 32.50 27.87
C PRO A 6 -7.78 31.47 28.99
N TYR A 7 -6.74 30.80 29.48
CA TYR A 7 -6.90 29.71 30.46
C TYR A 7 -7.31 30.22 31.83
N GLU A 8 -6.94 31.45 32.16
CA GLU A 8 -7.31 32.18 33.37
C GLU A 8 -8.84 32.33 33.45
N LEU A 9 -9.46 32.74 32.34
CA LEU A 9 -10.91 32.86 32.20
C LEU A 9 -11.61 31.49 32.30
N ILE A 10 -11.03 30.46 31.69
CA ILE A 10 -11.57 29.09 31.76
C ILE A 10 -11.56 28.57 33.20
N LEU A 11 -10.49 28.86 33.94
CA LEU A 11 -10.34 28.47 35.35
C LEU A 11 -11.32 29.20 36.26
N GLU A 12 -11.50 30.50 36.08
CA GLU A 12 -12.46 31.29 36.86
C GLU A 12 -13.88 30.74 36.71
N ILE A 13 -14.27 30.43 35.47
CA ILE A 13 -15.56 29.82 35.16
C ILE A 13 -15.68 28.41 35.76
N ILE A 14 -14.61 27.61 35.78
CA ILE A 14 -14.59 26.27 36.41
C ILE A 14 -14.66 26.37 37.94
N LYS A 15 -14.01 27.35 38.57
CA LYS A 15 -14.08 27.55 40.03
C LYS A 15 -15.46 27.94 40.49
N GLN A 16 -16.10 28.91 39.82
CA GLN A 16 -17.47 29.30 40.13
C GLN A 16 -18.46 28.15 39.87
N ALA A 17 -18.19 27.37 38.82
CA ALA A 17 -18.89 26.14 38.51
C ALA A 17 -18.81 25.06 39.60
N GLU A 18 -17.63 24.89 40.20
CA GLU A 18 -17.37 23.95 41.31
C GLU A 18 -17.97 24.47 42.62
N ALA A 19 -18.01 25.78 42.83
CA ALA A 19 -18.72 26.45 43.94
C ALA A 19 -20.27 26.39 43.83
N GLY A 20 -20.81 25.66 42.84
CA GLY A 20 -22.25 25.42 42.70
C GLY A 20 -22.96 26.32 41.69
N ALA A 21 -22.26 27.22 40.98
CA ALA A 21 -22.90 28.02 39.94
C ALA A 21 -23.34 27.16 38.75
N THR A 22 -24.55 27.39 38.25
CA THR A 22 -25.07 26.66 37.09
C THR A 22 -24.44 27.15 35.79
N SER A 23 -24.23 26.24 34.83
CA SER A 23 -23.67 26.60 33.50
C SER A 23 -24.52 27.63 32.75
N SER A 24 -25.80 27.81 33.09
CA SER A 24 -26.66 28.84 32.51
C SER A 24 -26.41 30.23 33.08
N LYS A 25 -26.06 30.33 34.37
CA LYS A 25 -25.68 31.60 35.01
C LYS A 25 -24.34 32.08 34.44
N LEU A 26 -23.34 31.20 34.45
CA LEU A 26 -22.00 31.48 33.92
C LEU A 26 -22.01 31.80 32.42
N SER A 27 -22.93 31.21 31.66
CA SER A 27 -23.07 31.48 30.23
C SER A 27 -23.59 32.89 29.94
N ARG A 28 -24.52 33.41 30.77
CA ARG A 28 -25.04 34.78 30.66
C ARG A 28 -24.02 35.82 31.13
N GLU A 29 -23.30 35.48 32.20
CA GLU A 29 -22.32 36.36 32.84
C GLU A 29 -21.07 36.57 31.99
N TYR A 30 -20.49 35.49 31.46
CA TYR A 30 -19.26 35.56 30.66
C TYR A 30 -19.51 35.60 29.14
N GLY A 31 -20.77 35.58 28.69
CA GLY A 31 -21.13 35.54 27.27
C GLY A 31 -20.62 34.29 26.53
N ILE A 32 -20.30 33.22 27.27
CA ILE A 32 -19.73 31.98 26.71
C ILE A 32 -20.83 30.93 26.59
N ASN A 33 -20.79 30.16 25.51
CA ASN A 33 -21.74 29.08 25.28
C ASN A 33 -21.71 28.06 26.45
N SER A 34 -22.84 27.82 27.10
CA SER A 34 -22.98 26.87 28.22
C SER A 34 -22.49 25.45 27.91
N SER A 35 -22.52 25.02 26.65
CA SER A 35 -21.95 23.74 26.21
C SER A 35 -20.42 23.72 26.22
N LEU A 36 -19.78 24.87 25.95
CA LEU A 36 -18.33 25.03 26.02
C LEU A 36 -17.85 25.03 27.47
N ILE A 37 -18.58 25.72 28.35
CA ILE A 37 -18.37 25.69 29.81
C ILE A 37 -18.45 24.25 30.34
N SER A 38 -19.47 23.49 29.91
CA SER A 38 -19.64 22.10 30.32
C SER A 38 -18.50 21.18 29.82
N LYS A 39 -18.00 21.41 28.61
CA LYS A 39 -16.81 20.70 28.08
C LYS A 39 -15.54 21.05 28.85
N TRP A 40 -15.35 22.31 29.23
CA TRP A 40 -14.23 22.74 30.05
C TRP A 40 -14.26 22.10 31.43
N ARG A 41 -15.43 22.04 32.08
CA ARG A 41 -15.60 21.32 33.35
C ARG A 41 -15.11 19.88 33.26
N VAL A 42 -15.45 19.13 32.21
CA VAL A 42 -14.97 17.73 32.06
C VAL A 42 -13.48 17.66 31.75
N LYS A 43 -12.98 18.56 30.92
CA LYS A 43 -11.61 18.51 30.38
C LYS A 43 -10.53 18.99 31.35
N TYR A 44 -10.90 19.86 32.28
CA TYR A 44 -10.01 20.65 33.12
C TYR A 44 -10.38 20.60 34.61
N LYS A 45 -11.33 19.73 35.01
CA LYS A 45 -11.72 19.53 36.43
C LYS A 45 -10.48 19.27 37.29
N GLY A 46 -10.33 20.01 38.39
CA GLY A 46 -9.21 19.80 39.33
C GLY A 46 -7.81 20.08 38.76
N MET A 47 -7.69 20.73 37.60
CA MET A 47 -6.42 21.18 37.05
C MET A 47 -6.19 22.65 37.38
N ASP A 48 -4.99 23.01 37.79
CA ASP A 48 -4.56 24.41 37.93
C ASP A 48 -4.04 24.99 36.60
N LEU A 49 -3.67 26.27 36.62
CA LEU A 49 -3.18 26.98 35.44
C LEU A 49 -1.88 26.38 34.90
N ALA A 50 -0.96 25.98 35.80
CA ALA A 50 0.31 25.37 35.43
C ALA A 50 0.08 24.02 34.73
N MET A 51 -0.83 23.19 35.24
CA MET A 51 -1.22 21.92 34.63
C MET A 51 -1.88 22.09 33.26
N MET A 52 -2.70 23.12 33.05
CA MET A 52 -3.30 23.39 31.73
C MET A 52 -2.28 23.85 30.70
N VAL A 53 -1.36 24.74 31.10
CA VAL A 53 -0.27 25.22 30.25
C VAL A 53 0.67 24.08 29.89
N GLU A 54 1.07 23.28 30.89
CA GLU A 54 1.95 22.13 30.69
C GLU A 54 1.31 21.07 29.80
N ARG A 55 0.02 20.78 30.00
CA ARG A 55 -0.72 19.87 29.13
C ARG A 55 -0.76 20.36 27.67
N LYS A 56 -0.92 21.66 27.44
CA LYS A 56 -0.85 22.24 26.08
C LYS A 56 0.56 22.09 25.51
N ARG A 57 1.59 22.36 26.30
CA ARG A 57 3.01 22.19 25.93
C ARG A 57 3.30 20.76 25.49
N LEU A 58 2.92 19.77 26.30
CA LEU A 58 3.11 18.35 25.99
C LEU A 58 2.37 17.90 24.72
N ILE A 59 1.16 18.41 24.48
CA ILE A 59 0.43 18.10 23.23
C ILE A 59 1.17 18.66 22.02
N LEU A 60 1.63 19.91 22.09
CA LEU A 60 2.38 20.55 21.00
C LEU A 60 3.73 19.87 20.76
N GLU A 61 4.42 19.49 21.84
CA GLU A 61 5.68 18.76 21.78
C GLU A 61 5.50 17.37 21.15
N ASN A 62 4.46 16.64 21.55
CA ASN A 62 4.12 15.36 20.93
C ASN A 62 3.80 15.47 19.44
N ILE A 63 3.08 16.53 19.03
CA ILE A 63 2.81 16.80 17.61
C ILE A 63 4.12 17.11 16.87
N ALA A 64 4.97 17.97 17.44
CA ALA A 64 6.26 18.32 16.87
C ALA A 64 7.20 17.10 16.75
N ASN A 65 7.19 16.21 17.74
CA ASN A 65 7.96 14.97 17.74
C ASN A 65 7.49 14.01 16.65
N LYS A 66 6.17 13.84 16.46
CA LYS A 66 5.61 13.05 15.35
C LYS A 66 5.99 13.63 13.98
N ILE A 67 5.95 14.95 13.83
CA ILE A 67 6.38 15.61 12.59
C ILE A 67 7.89 15.41 12.36
N ARG A 68 8.72 15.51 13.40
CA ARG A 68 10.16 15.25 13.32
C ARG A 68 10.47 13.81 12.93
N GLN A 69 9.80 12.83 13.55
CA GLN A 69 9.93 11.41 13.20
C GLN A 69 9.52 11.15 11.75
N ALA A 70 8.40 11.71 11.30
CA ALA A 70 7.97 11.59 9.91
C ALA A 70 9.01 12.21 8.94
N LYS A 71 9.54 13.40 9.24
CA LYS A 71 10.61 14.02 8.44
C LYS A 71 11.89 13.19 8.42
N GLN A 72 12.31 12.63 9.57
CA GLN A 72 13.48 11.75 9.66
C GLN A 72 13.29 10.47 8.84
N SER A 73 12.11 9.86 8.85
CA SER A 73 11.82 8.68 8.01
C SER A 73 11.93 9.00 6.51
N VAL A 74 11.51 10.19 6.07
CA VAL A 74 11.64 10.62 4.68
C VAL A 74 13.10 10.88 4.31
N VAL A 75 13.86 11.54 5.20
CA VAL A 75 15.30 11.79 4.97
C VAL A 75 16.10 10.48 4.94
N ALA A 76 15.77 9.51 5.81
CA ALA A 76 16.40 8.18 5.79
C ALA A 76 16.15 7.45 4.47
N VAL A 77 14.90 7.42 3.99
CA VAL A 77 14.53 6.85 2.69
C VAL A 77 15.25 7.58 1.54
N GLN A 78 15.34 8.92 1.60
CA GLN A 78 16.05 9.71 0.58
C GLN A 78 17.57 9.48 0.61
N ALA A 79 18.18 9.31 1.78
CA ALA A 79 19.60 8.99 1.93
C ALA A 79 19.92 7.59 1.41
N GLU A 80 19.05 6.60 1.65
CA GLU A 80 19.15 5.26 1.05
C GLU A 80 19.06 5.31 -0.48
N ILE A 81 18.12 6.11 -1.02
CA ILE A 81 18.00 6.32 -2.47
C ILE A 81 19.26 7.01 -3.03
N LYS A 82 19.84 7.97 -2.30
CA LYS A 82 21.05 8.68 -2.72
C LYS A 82 22.29 7.78 -2.65
N LYS A 83 22.40 6.91 -1.63
CA LYS A 83 23.45 5.89 -1.51
C LYS A 83 23.40 4.89 -2.68
N LYS A 84 22.20 4.51 -3.12
CA LYS A 84 21.98 3.71 -4.35
C LYS A 84 22.31 4.45 -5.65
N LYS A 85 22.40 5.79 -5.64
CA LYS A 85 22.75 6.62 -6.81
C LYS A 85 24.21 7.05 -6.87
N SER A 86 24.92 7.08 -5.74
CA SER A 86 26.34 7.48 -5.65
C SER A 86 27.32 6.32 -5.78
N GLU A 87 26.84 5.08 -5.80
CA GLU A 87 27.62 3.95 -6.30
C GLU A 87 27.97 4.26 -7.76
N PRO A 88 29.26 4.26 -8.14
CA PRO A 88 29.67 4.72 -9.46
C PRO A 88 28.87 3.95 -10.52
N LEU A 89 28.31 4.70 -11.49
CA LEU A 89 27.66 4.16 -12.68
C LEU A 89 28.71 3.45 -13.56
N LEU A 90 29.23 2.34 -13.07
CA LEU A 90 30.02 1.34 -13.77
C LEU A 90 29.62 -0.05 -13.27
N GLN A 91 28.32 -0.30 -13.22
CA GLN A 91 27.82 -1.66 -13.36
C GLN A 91 26.97 -1.70 -14.62
N PRO A 92 27.22 -2.62 -15.56
CA PRO A 92 26.21 -2.97 -16.54
C PRO A 92 25.05 -3.62 -15.77
N CYS A 93 24.20 -2.81 -15.15
CA CYS A 93 22.96 -3.25 -14.50
C CYS A 93 21.90 -3.54 -15.56
N SER A 94 22.26 -4.42 -16.49
CA SER A 94 21.32 -5.45 -16.90
C SER A 94 21.54 -6.60 -15.91
N PRO A 95 20.55 -7.03 -15.12
CA PRO A 95 20.67 -8.20 -14.23
C PRO A 95 21.08 -9.49 -14.95
N TYR A 96 21.27 -9.45 -16.28
CA TYR A 96 21.82 -10.52 -17.10
C TYR A 96 23.35 -10.51 -17.20
N PHE A 97 24.07 -9.39 -17.08
CA PHE A 97 25.52 -9.36 -17.32
C PHE A 97 26.32 -10.17 -16.28
N SER A 98 25.93 -10.10 -15.01
CA SER A 98 26.52 -10.93 -13.95
C SER A 98 26.22 -12.44 -14.11
N ALA A 99 25.25 -12.80 -14.95
CA ALA A 99 24.86 -14.18 -15.25
C ALA A 99 25.33 -14.65 -16.64
N THR A 100 26.06 -13.83 -17.41
CA THR A 100 26.64 -14.24 -18.70
C THR A 100 27.90 -15.09 -18.48
N PRO A 101 28.26 -15.99 -19.42
CA PRO A 101 29.49 -16.77 -19.35
C PRO A 101 30.73 -15.90 -19.08
N GLN A 102 31.68 -16.40 -18.28
CA GLN A 102 32.90 -15.66 -17.91
C GLN A 102 33.66 -15.15 -19.14
N ALA A 103 33.74 -15.97 -20.20
CA ALA A 103 34.34 -15.60 -21.48
C ALA A 103 33.69 -14.35 -22.13
N VAL A 104 32.39 -14.15 -21.95
CA VAL A 104 31.68 -12.94 -22.43
C VAL A 104 32.12 -11.73 -21.61
N GLN A 105 32.26 -11.87 -20.29
CA GLN A 105 32.67 -10.79 -19.42
C GLN A 105 34.09 -10.34 -19.75
N GLU A 106 35.01 -11.29 -19.96
CA GLU A 106 36.40 -11.05 -20.36
C GLU A 106 36.48 -10.34 -21.72
N ALA A 107 35.74 -10.81 -22.73
CA ALA A 107 35.70 -10.17 -24.05
C ALA A 107 35.14 -8.73 -24.00
N VAL A 108 34.15 -8.46 -23.14
CA VAL A 108 33.61 -7.12 -22.90
C VAL A 108 34.60 -6.21 -22.18
N GLN A 109 35.45 -6.74 -21.30
CA GLN A 109 36.54 -5.96 -20.68
C GLN A 109 37.62 -5.63 -21.70
N SER A 110 38.00 -6.58 -22.56
CA SER A 110 38.93 -6.33 -23.68
C SER A 110 38.43 -5.21 -24.60
N TRP A 111 37.12 -5.15 -24.87
CA TRP A 111 36.51 -4.03 -25.60
C TRP A 111 36.69 -2.67 -24.92
N LYS A 112 36.57 -2.61 -23.59
CA LYS A 112 36.71 -1.38 -22.81
C LYS A 112 38.16 -0.88 -22.83
N ASN A 113 39.12 -1.80 -22.71
CA ASN A 113 40.55 -1.47 -22.72
C ASN A 113 41.00 -0.86 -24.07
N LEU A 114 40.34 -1.21 -25.18
CA LEU A 114 40.60 -0.57 -26.49
C LEU A 114 40.03 0.83 -26.63
N GLN A 115 39.10 1.26 -25.76
CA GLN A 115 38.54 2.63 -25.81
C GLN A 115 39.55 3.68 -25.35
N THR A 116 40.57 3.28 -24.60
CA THR A 116 41.63 4.16 -24.07
C THR A 116 42.90 4.17 -24.94
N SER A 117 42.94 3.43 -26.07
CA SER A 117 44.14 3.33 -26.91
C SER A 117 44.27 4.48 -27.93
N LYS A 118 45.51 4.93 -28.19
CA LYS A 118 45.86 5.96 -29.20
C LYS A 118 46.21 5.35 -30.58
N ALA A 119 45.67 4.19 -30.92
CA ALA A 119 46.02 3.47 -32.15
C ALA A 119 45.44 4.12 -33.44
N PRO A 120 46.06 3.90 -34.61
CA PRO A 120 45.54 4.34 -35.92
C PRO A 120 44.12 3.82 -36.19
N SER A 121 43.27 4.61 -36.86
CA SER A 121 41.82 4.34 -36.93
C SER A 121 41.47 3.01 -37.62
N ALA A 122 42.25 2.56 -38.62
CA ALA A 122 42.02 1.31 -39.35
C ALA A 122 42.29 0.06 -38.49
N GLN A 123 43.44 0.00 -37.80
CA GLN A 123 43.81 -1.10 -36.90
C GLN A 123 42.84 -1.22 -35.71
N LEU A 124 42.29 -0.09 -35.26
CA LEU A 124 41.31 -0.05 -34.19
C LEU A 124 39.95 -0.65 -34.60
N LEU A 125 39.54 -0.49 -35.87
CA LEU A 125 38.30 -1.08 -36.40
C LEU A 125 38.43 -2.60 -36.54
N GLU A 126 39.58 -3.08 -36.99
CA GLU A 126 39.88 -4.52 -37.12
C GLU A 126 39.96 -5.20 -35.76
N SER A 127 40.65 -4.60 -34.79
CA SER A 127 40.69 -5.08 -33.40
C SER A 127 39.29 -5.14 -32.75
N ARG A 128 38.41 -4.18 -33.09
CA ARG A 128 37.01 -4.19 -32.63
C ARG A 128 36.20 -5.29 -33.29
N LEU A 129 36.36 -5.50 -34.59
CA LEU A 129 35.69 -6.60 -35.28
C LEU A 129 36.05 -7.95 -34.64
N GLN A 130 37.33 -8.18 -34.34
CA GLN A 130 37.80 -9.40 -33.71
C GLN A 130 37.11 -9.65 -32.36
N ILE A 131 37.00 -8.63 -31.50
CA ILE A 131 36.31 -8.77 -30.21
C ILE A 131 34.82 -9.06 -30.38
N VAL A 132 34.17 -8.50 -31.41
CA VAL A 132 32.77 -8.84 -31.70
C VAL A 132 32.63 -10.31 -32.08
N HIS A 133 33.59 -10.87 -32.84
CA HIS A 133 33.64 -12.31 -33.11
C HIS A 133 33.86 -13.13 -31.83
N ASP A 134 34.76 -12.70 -30.96
CA ASP A 134 35.05 -13.41 -29.71
C ASP A 134 33.85 -13.40 -28.76
N ILE A 135 33.15 -12.25 -28.65
CA ILE A 135 31.88 -12.16 -27.92
C ILE A 135 30.86 -13.11 -28.54
N ALA A 136 30.71 -13.13 -29.86
CA ALA A 136 29.76 -14.03 -30.52
C ALA A 136 30.05 -15.51 -30.22
N LYS A 137 31.32 -15.92 -30.31
CA LYS A 137 31.76 -17.29 -29.96
C LYS A 137 31.50 -17.63 -28.50
N ALA A 138 31.76 -16.69 -27.59
CA ALA A 138 31.52 -16.87 -26.16
C ALA A 138 30.02 -17.05 -25.81
N TRP A 139 29.12 -16.59 -26.69
CA TRP A 139 27.68 -16.82 -26.61
C TRP A 139 27.20 -18.07 -27.38
N ASP A 140 28.14 -18.96 -27.75
CA ASP A 140 27.89 -20.11 -28.62
C ASP A 140 27.23 -19.66 -29.94
N GLY A 141 27.79 -18.65 -30.59
CA GLY A 141 27.28 -18.10 -31.85
C GLY A 141 28.38 -17.58 -32.77
N GLU A 142 27.98 -17.08 -33.92
CA GLU A 142 28.87 -16.56 -34.95
C GLU A 142 28.43 -15.16 -35.42
N CYS A 143 29.41 -14.33 -35.72
CA CYS A 143 29.22 -13.06 -36.41
C CYS A 143 29.48 -13.29 -37.91
N LEU A 144 28.50 -12.95 -38.74
CA LEU A 144 28.53 -13.13 -40.20
C LEU A 144 29.07 -11.90 -40.94
N SER A 145 29.13 -10.75 -40.26
CA SER A 145 29.65 -9.52 -40.83
C SER A 145 31.18 -9.52 -40.89
N ARG A 146 31.74 -9.13 -42.03
CA ARG A 146 33.20 -9.07 -42.30
C ARG A 146 33.83 -7.72 -42.00
N GLU A 147 33.02 -6.71 -41.69
CA GLU A 147 33.48 -5.34 -41.46
C GLU A 147 32.78 -4.74 -40.23
N TYR A 148 33.55 -4.01 -39.43
CA TYR A 148 33.03 -3.25 -38.30
C TYR A 148 32.97 -1.76 -38.66
N LYS A 149 31.75 -1.21 -38.77
CA LYS A 149 31.54 0.20 -39.11
C LYS A 149 31.49 1.10 -37.87
N SER A 150 30.60 0.81 -36.94
CA SER A 150 30.41 1.64 -35.73
C SER A 150 29.73 0.87 -34.60
N LYS A 151 29.69 1.48 -33.40
CA LYS A 151 29.07 0.89 -32.20
C LYS A 151 27.54 0.72 -32.33
N VAL A 152 26.92 1.47 -33.22
CA VAL A 152 25.46 1.51 -33.44
C VAL A 152 25.05 0.88 -34.77
N ALA A 153 26.01 0.63 -35.67
CA ALA A 153 25.76 -0.07 -36.92
C ALA A 153 25.28 -1.50 -36.65
N TYR A 154 24.31 -1.93 -37.44
CA TYR A 154 23.79 -3.29 -37.40
C TYR A 154 24.77 -4.23 -38.11
N MET A 155 24.94 -5.40 -37.51
CA MET A 155 25.75 -6.51 -37.95
C MET A 155 24.90 -7.79 -37.85
N SER A 156 25.22 -8.77 -38.68
CA SER A 156 24.46 -10.01 -38.80
C SER A 156 25.10 -11.10 -37.95
N PHE A 157 24.29 -11.81 -37.17
CA PHE A 157 24.74 -12.86 -36.25
C PHE A 157 23.86 -14.11 -36.38
N ARG A 158 24.42 -15.25 -35.99
CA ARG A 158 23.69 -16.51 -35.78
C ARG A 158 24.04 -17.07 -34.40
N CYS A 159 23.04 -17.51 -33.63
CA CYS A 159 23.28 -18.19 -32.35
C CYS A 159 23.32 -19.72 -32.50
N GLY A 160 23.79 -20.43 -31.46
CA GLY A 160 23.94 -21.89 -31.44
C GLY A 160 22.63 -22.65 -31.55
N LYS A 161 21.51 -21.98 -31.25
CA LYS A 161 20.15 -22.50 -31.55
C LYS A 161 19.70 -22.28 -33.00
N GLY A 162 20.57 -21.77 -33.87
CA GLY A 162 20.31 -21.54 -35.29
C GLY A 162 19.58 -20.24 -35.64
N HIS A 163 19.22 -19.39 -34.68
CA HIS A 163 18.54 -18.12 -34.99
C HIS A 163 19.50 -17.12 -35.64
N ALA A 164 19.16 -16.67 -36.85
CA ALA A 164 19.80 -15.55 -37.52
C ALA A 164 19.11 -14.22 -37.13
N PHE A 165 19.89 -13.20 -36.77
CA PHE A 165 19.36 -11.90 -36.38
C PHE A 165 20.36 -10.76 -36.64
N GLU A 166 19.84 -9.55 -36.76
CA GLU A 166 20.66 -8.33 -36.84
C GLU A 166 20.71 -7.62 -35.50
N SER A 167 21.90 -7.23 -35.07
CA SER A 167 22.13 -6.51 -33.81
C SER A 167 23.32 -5.57 -33.94
N ASN A 168 23.52 -4.68 -32.98
CA ASN A 168 24.70 -3.82 -32.93
C ASN A 168 25.62 -4.23 -31.78
N ALA A 169 26.91 -3.87 -31.91
CA ALA A 169 27.93 -4.19 -30.91
C ALA A 169 27.56 -3.67 -29.51
N ARG A 170 26.87 -2.52 -29.42
CA ARG A 170 26.37 -2.00 -28.14
C ARG A 170 25.47 -2.99 -27.40
N ARG A 171 24.53 -3.67 -28.07
CA ARG A 171 23.61 -4.62 -27.42
C ARG A 171 24.30 -5.89 -26.94
N LEU A 172 25.27 -6.38 -27.70
CA LEU A 172 26.10 -7.53 -27.34
C LEU A 172 26.83 -7.29 -26.02
N LEU A 173 27.38 -6.07 -25.84
CA LEU A 173 28.10 -5.67 -24.62
C LEU A 173 27.23 -5.57 -23.37
N TYR A 174 25.90 -5.42 -23.51
CA TYR A 174 24.95 -5.39 -22.38
C TYR A 174 24.37 -6.76 -22.04
N GLY A 175 24.90 -7.84 -22.62
CA GLY A 175 24.53 -9.22 -22.30
C GLY A 175 23.31 -9.76 -23.03
N ASN A 176 22.91 -9.14 -24.15
CA ASN A 176 21.78 -9.57 -24.96
C ASN A 176 22.27 -10.01 -26.34
N PHE A 177 22.68 -11.28 -26.47
CA PHE A 177 23.16 -11.83 -27.73
C PHE A 177 22.02 -12.07 -28.72
N CYS A 178 21.17 -13.08 -28.50
CA CYS A 178 20.06 -13.39 -29.40
C CYS A 178 18.72 -12.84 -28.87
N THR A 179 18.04 -12.01 -29.66
CA THR A 179 16.73 -11.41 -29.32
C THR A 179 15.61 -12.44 -29.21
N VAL A 180 15.71 -13.54 -29.96
CA VAL A 180 14.75 -14.65 -29.93
C VAL A 180 14.95 -15.47 -28.66
N CYS A 181 16.18 -15.91 -28.37
CA CYS A 181 16.49 -16.64 -27.13
C CYS A 181 16.23 -15.80 -25.87
N TYR A 182 16.45 -14.47 -25.94
CA TYR A 182 16.18 -13.59 -24.81
C TYR A 182 14.68 -13.51 -24.46
N ARG A 183 13.80 -13.61 -25.48
CA ARG A 183 12.34 -13.59 -25.32
C ARG A 183 11.76 -14.95 -24.92
N ALA A 184 12.33 -16.04 -25.41
CA ALA A 184 11.91 -17.40 -25.07
C ALA A 184 12.61 -17.91 -23.80
N LYS A 185 12.08 -17.61 -22.61
CA LYS A 185 12.64 -18.12 -21.33
C LYS A 185 11.76 -19.20 -20.67
N PRO A 186 12.31 -20.39 -20.37
CA PRO A 186 11.61 -21.46 -19.64
C PRO A 186 11.38 -21.17 -18.14
N GLU A 187 11.97 -20.10 -17.59
CA GLU A 187 11.79 -19.66 -16.19
C GLU A 187 10.38 -19.10 -15.87
N GLY A 188 9.54 -18.94 -16.88
CA GLY A 188 8.21 -18.34 -16.75
C GLY A 188 7.29 -19.06 -15.76
N LEU A 189 7.28 -20.39 -15.81
CA LEU A 189 6.43 -21.22 -14.95
C LEU A 189 6.86 -21.16 -13.48
N LYS A 190 8.17 -21.18 -13.22
CA LYS A 190 8.69 -21.06 -11.84
C LYS A 190 8.33 -19.70 -11.24
N LYS A 191 8.41 -18.62 -12.03
CA LYS A 191 8.01 -17.27 -11.62
C LYS A 191 6.51 -17.17 -11.29
N LEU A 192 5.64 -17.90 -12.02
CA LEU A 192 4.22 -17.98 -11.67
C LEU A 192 4.03 -18.65 -10.30
N GLN A 193 4.70 -19.77 -10.07
CA GLN A 193 4.61 -20.53 -8.83
C GLN A 193 5.12 -19.72 -7.63
N ASP A 194 6.26 -19.03 -7.77
CA ASP A 194 6.83 -18.20 -6.70
C ASP A 194 5.88 -17.04 -6.31
N VAL A 195 5.27 -16.37 -7.30
CA VAL A 195 4.32 -15.28 -7.05
C VAL A 195 3.01 -15.79 -6.46
N ALA A 196 2.57 -16.98 -6.88
CA ALA A 196 1.42 -17.65 -6.28
C ALA A 196 1.71 -17.99 -4.81
N ALA A 197 2.84 -18.63 -4.53
CA ALA A 197 3.26 -19.03 -3.18
C ALA A 197 3.41 -17.85 -2.23
N ALA A 198 4.01 -16.74 -2.69
CA ALA A 198 4.16 -15.51 -1.89
C ALA A 198 2.82 -14.90 -1.44
N ARG A 199 1.70 -15.27 -2.08
CA ARG A 199 0.34 -14.82 -1.74
C ARG A 199 -0.55 -15.90 -1.14
N GLY A 200 -0.04 -17.12 -0.97
CA GLY A 200 -0.85 -18.28 -0.60
C GLY A 200 -1.84 -18.70 -1.70
N TRP A 201 -1.51 -18.42 -2.96
CA TRP A 201 -2.29 -18.77 -4.14
C TRP A 201 -1.61 -19.91 -4.90
N GLN A 202 -2.33 -20.53 -5.84
CA GLN A 202 -1.82 -21.57 -6.74
C GLN A 202 -1.93 -21.11 -8.18
N SER A 203 -0.88 -21.31 -8.99
CA SER A 203 -0.96 -21.12 -10.43
C SER A 203 -1.43 -22.41 -11.10
N LEU A 204 -2.49 -22.34 -11.91
CA LEU A 204 -3.04 -23.49 -12.66
C LEU A 204 -2.51 -23.56 -14.10
N ALA A 205 -1.60 -22.67 -14.48
CA ALA A 205 -1.05 -22.62 -15.83
C ALA A 205 -0.02 -23.73 -16.06
N THR A 206 -0.21 -24.48 -17.13
CA THR A 206 0.74 -25.48 -17.65
C THR A 206 1.78 -24.86 -18.59
N GLU A 207 1.49 -23.69 -19.15
CA GLU A 207 2.37 -22.95 -20.06
C GLU A 207 2.39 -21.46 -19.73
N TYR A 208 3.56 -20.83 -19.92
CA TYR A 208 3.72 -19.38 -19.75
C TYR A 208 4.45 -18.79 -20.96
N LYS A 209 3.75 -17.91 -21.69
CA LYS A 209 4.27 -17.24 -22.89
C LYS A 209 4.95 -15.91 -22.53
N ASP A 210 4.23 -15.03 -21.83
CA ASP A 210 4.74 -13.72 -21.41
C ASP A 210 3.98 -13.16 -20.18
N CYS A 211 4.40 -11.99 -19.68
CA CYS A 211 3.83 -11.37 -18.47
C CYS A 211 2.47 -10.69 -18.67
N LYS A 212 2.02 -10.54 -19.93
CA LYS A 212 0.78 -9.87 -20.32
C LYS A 212 -0.33 -10.87 -20.69
N THR A 213 0.06 -12.09 -21.03
CA THR A 213 -0.84 -13.18 -21.34
C THR A 213 -1.56 -13.59 -20.07
N PRO A 214 -2.91 -13.59 -20.04
CA PRO A 214 -3.66 -14.04 -18.89
C PRO A 214 -3.38 -15.50 -18.60
N VAL A 215 -3.08 -15.81 -17.34
CA VAL A 215 -2.93 -17.17 -16.83
C VAL A 215 -3.97 -17.43 -15.74
N SER A 216 -4.29 -18.70 -15.52
CA SER A 216 -5.26 -19.13 -14.51
C SER A 216 -4.58 -19.25 -13.14
N TRP A 217 -5.20 -18.65 -12.13
CA TRP A 217 -4.78 -18.67 -10.73
C TRP A 217 -5.92 -19.18 -9.86
N ARG A 218 -5.60 -19.78 -8.71
CA ARG A 218 -6.54 -20.17 -7.67
C ARG A 218 -6.13 -19.51 -6.36
N CYS A 219 -7.03 -18.76 -5.73
CA CYS A 219 -6.73 -18.12 -4.45
C CYS A 219 -6.80 -19.09 -3.26
N ASP A 220 -6.42 -18.59 -2.08
CA ASP A 220 -6.50 -19.29 -0.78
C ASP A 220 -7.90 -19.82 -0.46
N GLN A 221 -8.94 -19.12 -0.90
CA GLN A 221 -10.34 -19.52 -0.74
C GLN A 221 -10.85 -20.41 -1.89
N GLY A 222 -9.96 -20.91 -2.75
CA GLY A 222 -10.30 -21.83 -3.84
C GLY A 222 -10.91 -21.20 -5.10
N HIS A 223 -11.06 -19.88 -5.16
CA HIS A 223 -11.63 -19.22 -6.33
C HIS A 223 -10.63 -19.12 -7.49
N GLU A 224 -11.10 -19.44 -8.70
CA GLU A 224 -10.32 -19.33 -9.92
C GLU A 224 -10.42 -17.93 -10.54
N VAL A 225 -9.27 -17.37 -10.92
CA VAL A 225 -9.13 -16.04 -11.50
C VAL A 225 -8.22 -16.11 -12.72
N LYS A 226 -8.65 -15.56 -13.85
CA LYS A 226 -7.79 -15.37 -15.02
C LYS A 226 -7.22 -13.95 -15.00
N ALA A 227 -5.90 -13.84 -14.89
CA ALA A 227 -5.21 -12.56 -14.86
C ALA A 227 -3.76 -12.72 -15.32
N PRO A 228 -3.16 -11.67 -15.92
CA PRO A 228 -1.74 -11.70 -16.26
C PRO A 228 -0.86 -11.56 -15.01
N LEU A 229 0.36 -12.11 -15.10
CA LEU A 229 1.34 -12.09 -13.99
C LEU A 229 1.61 -10.67 -13.49
N GLU A 230 1.71 -9.71 -14.41
CA GLU A 230 1.96 -8.30 -14.07
C GLU A 230 0.84 -7.68 -13.22
N SER A 231 -0.42 -7.96 -13.56
CA SER A 231 -1.56 -7.47 -12.76
C SER A 231 -1.61 -8.10 -11.38
N ILE A 232 -1.35 -9.41 -11.28
CA ILE A 232 -1.22 -10.07 -9.98
C ILE A 232 -0.10 -9.39 -9.21
N LYS A 233 1.13 -9.29 -9.73
CA LYS A 233 2.26 -8.63 -9.06
C LYS A 233 1.94 -7.22 -8.56
N ASN A 234 1.20 -6.43 -9.33
CA ASN A 234 0.78 -5.06 -8.99
C ASN A 234 -0.33 -4.96 -7.92
N GLY A 235 -0.79 -6.08 -7.36
CA GLY A 235 -1.72 -6.08 -6.22
C GLY A 235 -3.16 -6.45 -6.57
N MET A 236 -3.42 -6.97 -7.77
CA MET A 236 -4.76 -7.49 -8.09
C MET A 236 -5.11 -8.65 -7.14
N GLY A 237 -6.17 -8.46 -6.35
CA GLY A 237 -6.74 -9.47 -5.47
C GLY A 237 -7.87 -10.26 -6.13
N CYS A 238 -8.34 -11.30 -5.45
CA CYS A 238 -9.44 -12.12 -5.96
C CYS A 238 -10.75 -11.34 -5.85
N MET A 239 -11.40 -11.06 -7.00
CA MET A 239 -12.68 -10.35 -7.02
C MET A 239 -13.78 -11.11 -6.29
N GLN A 240 -13.77 -12.44 -6.34
CA GLN A 240 -14.74 -13.26 -5.60
C GLN A 240 -14.52 -13.15 -4.09
N CYS A 241 -13.28 -13.25 -3.60
CA CYS A 241 -12.98 -12.98 -2.18
C CYS A 241 -13.39 -11.55 -1.78
N HIS A 242 -13.16 -10.56 -2.64
CA HIS A 242 -13.57 -9.19 -2.37
C HIS A 242 -15.11 -9.03 -2.34
N LYS A 243 -15.84 -9.70 -3.23
CA LYS A 243 -17.31 -9.75 -3.22
C LYS A 243 -17.84 -10.50 -1.99
N ASN A 244 -17.27 -11.64 -1.63
CA ASN A 244 -17.66 -12.42 -0.44
C ASN A 244 -17.37 -11.68 0.86
N ARG A 245 -16.32 -10.84 0.91
CA ARG A 245 -16.12 -9.91 2.04
C ARG A 245 -17.23 -8.85 2.13
N ARG A 246 -17.81 -8.44 0.99
CA ARG A 246 -18.91 -7.47 0.90
C ARG A 246 -20.29 -8.10 1.11
N TRP A 247 -20.49 -9.38 0.79
CA TRP A 247 -21.71 -10.09 1.12
C TRP A 247 -21.69 -10.48 2.59
N TYR A 248 -22.73 -10.04 3.30
CA TYR A 248 -22.92 -10.45 4.68
C TYR A 248 -23.78 -11.71 4.70
N THR A 249 -23.37 -12.72 5.45
CA THR A 249 -24.22 -13.87 5.74
C THR A 249 -25.13 -13.56 6.92
N LEU A 250 -26.20 -14.34 7.08
CA LEU A 250 -27.06 -14.27 8.27
C LEU A 250 -26.25 -14.45 9.56
N GLU A 251 -25.32 -15.42 9.57
CA GLU A 251 -24.40 -15.67 10.68
C GLU A 251 -23.56 -14.44 11.03
N LYS A 252 -23.06 -13.72 10.02
CA LYS A 252 -22.28 -12.48 10.22
C LYS A 252 -23.14 -11.38 10.83
N MET A 253 -24.42 -11.30 10.47
CA MET A 253 -25.37 -10.36 11.08
C MET A 253 -25.69 -10.73 12.53
N GLN A 254 -25.90 -12.01 12.82
CA GLN A 254 -26.12 -12.52 14.17
C GLN A 254 -24.89 -12.29 15.08
N ALA A 255 -23.68 -12.55 14.56
CA ALA A 255 -22.43 -12.27 15.27
C ALA A 255 -22.26 -10.77 15.58
N MET A 256 -22.58 -9.89 14.64
CA MET A 256 -22.56 -8.44 14.88
C MET A 256 -23.56 -7.99 15.94
N ALA A 257 -24.74 -8.63 15.99
CA ALA A 257 -25.71 -8.35 17.03
C ALA A 257 -25.16 -8.73 18.41
N LYS A 258 -24.62 -9.95 18.52
CA LYS A 258 -23.99 -10.45 19.76
C LYS A 258 -22.84 -9.56 20.23
N LEU A 259 -21.95 -9.14 19.32
CA LEU A 259 -20.82 -8.24 19.63
C LEU A 259 -21.29 -6.91 20.24
N ARG A 260 -22.45 -6.41 19.82
CA ARG A 260 -23.07 -5.18 20.34
C ARG A 260 -24.00 -5.42 21.54
N GLY A 261 -23.97 -6.62 22.12
CA GLY A 261 -24.81 -7.02 23.25
C GLY A 261 -26.29 -7.12 22.92
N GLY A 262 -26.65 -7.36 21.66
CA GLY A 262 -28.02 -7.53 21.19
C GLY A 262 -28.25 -8.85 20.46
N LEU A 263 -29.44 -9.01 19.89
CA LEU A 263 -29.86 -10.20 19.14
C LEU A 263 -30.39 -9.80 17.76
N CYS A 264 -30.17 -10.66 16.77
CA CYS A 264 -30.84 -10.58 15.48
C CYS A 264 -32.01 -11.57 15.51
N LEU A 265 -33.24 -11.08 15.33
CA LEU A 265 -34.48 -11.86 15.43
C LEU A 265 -34.99 -12.36 14.07
N SER A 266 -34.28 -12.04 12.99
CA SER A 266 -34.64 -12.49 11.64
C SER A 266 -33.91 -13.78 11.30
N ASP A 267 -34.65 -14.72 10.71
CA ASP A 267 -34.13 -16.04 10.31
C ASP A 267 -33.67 -16.07 8.84
N LYS A 268 -33.87 -14.96 8.12
CA LYS A 268 -33.49 -14.81 6.72
C LYS A 268 -32.72 -13.51 6.53
N TYR A 269 -31.64 -13.57 5.73
CA TYR A 269 -30.85 -12.41 5.34
C TYR A 269 -31.14 -12.08 3.87
N THR A 270 -31.67 -10.87 3.65
CA THR A 270 -31.82 -10.28 2.31
C THR A 270 -31.07 -8.94 2.32
N THR A 271 -30.33 -8.64 1.25
CA THR A 271 -29.50 -7.42 1.16
C THR A 271 -30.33 -6.13 1.27
N TYR A 272 -31.58 -6.15 0.80
CA TYR A 272 -32.44 -4.97 0.66
C TYR A 272 -33.57 -4.91 1.69
N GLU A 273 -33.90 -6.02 2.35
CA GLU A 273 -35.01 -6.05 3.28
C GLU A 273 -34.57 -5.69 4.71
N PRO A 274 -35.40 -4.94 5.45
CA PRO A 274 -35.13 -4.67 6.86
C PRO A 274 -35.16 -5.95 7.70
N MET A 275 -34.08 -6.22 8.43
CA MET A 275 -34.04 -7.29 9.44
C MET A 275 -34.54 -6.76 10.80
N LEU A 276 -35.00 -7.66 11.65
CA LEU A 276 -35.39 -7.40 13.03
C LEU A 276 -34.20 -7.56 13.97
N TRP A 277 -34.02 -6.57 14.84
CA TRP A 277 -32.91 -6.47 15.79
C TRP A 277 -33.44 -6.19 17.19
N GLN A 278 -32.74 -6.69 18.20
CA GLN A 278 -32.97 -6.41 19.60
C GLN A 278 -31.67 -5.93 20.26
N CYS A 279 -31.71 -4.91 21.12
CA CYS A 279 -30.52 -4.44 21.84
C CYS A 279 -30.45 -5.02 23.26
N LYS A 280 -29.34 -4.76 23.96
CA LYS A 280 -29.13 -5.16 25.36
C LYS A 280 -30.26 -4.72 26.30
N ARG A 281 -30.86 -3.54 26.06
CA ARG A 281 -31.99 -3.01 26.84
C ARG A 281 -33.35 -3.56 26.39
N GLY A 282 -33.39 -4.57 25.52
CA GLY A 282 -34.62 -5.24 25.07
C GLY A 282 -35.41 -4.55 23.95
N HIS A 283 -35.02 -3.34 23.50
CA HIS A 283 -35.74 -2.65 22.42
C HIS A 283 -35.63 -3.40 21.10
N VAL A 284 -36.76 -3.61 20.43
CA VAL A 284 -36.86 -4.26 19.11
C VAL A 284 -37.08 -3.22 18.01
N TRP A 285 -36.36 -3.33 16.89
CA TRP A 285 -36.55 -2.45 15.72
C TRP A 285 -36.22 -3.13 14.39
N LYS A 286 -36.73 -2.56 13.29
CA LYS A 286 -36.41 -2.96 11.91
C LYS A 286 -35.29 -2.10 11.35
N SER A 287 -34.28 -2.70 10.73
CA SER A 287 -33.19 -1.98 10.05
C SER A 287 -32.55 -2.82 8.96
N ILE A 288 -32.22 -2.18 7.84
CA ILE A 288 -31.48 -2.81 6.73
C ILE A 288 -30.04 -3.13 7.20
N PRO A 289 -29.49 -4.31 6.86
CA PRO A 289 -28.14 -4.74 7.28
C PRO A 289 -27.02 -3.74 6.99
N SER A 290 -27.08 -3.08 5.84
CA SER A 290 -26.10 -2.06 5.43
C SER A 290 -25.99 -0.91 6.44
N ASN A 291 -27.11 -0.47 7.03
CA ASN A 291 -27.09 0.59 8.04
C ASN A 291 -26.43 0.14 9.35
N ILE A 292 -26.65 -1.11 9.74
CA ILE A 292 -26.03 -1.70 10.93
C ILE A 292 -24.52 -1.84 10.74
N THR A 293 -24.09 -2.28 9.55
CA THR A 293 -22.65 -2.39 9.21
C THR A 293 -21.94 -1.04 9.17
N ARG A 294 -22.65 0.03 8.79
CA ARG A 294 -22.15 1.42 8.81
C ARG A 294 -22.12 2.04 10.21
N GLY A 295 -22.57 1.32 11.25
CA GLY A 295 -22.49 1.74 12.64
C GLY A 295 -23.79 2.26 13.25
N SER A 296 -24.91 2.24 12.52
CA SER A 296 -26.21 2.54 13.12
C SER A 296 -26.65 1.39 14.04
N TRP A 297 -27.27 1.73 15.18
CA TRP A 297 -27.78 0.73 16.13
C TRP A 297 -29.15 1.16 16.67
N CYS A 298 -29.50 0.73 17.89
CA CYS A 298 -30.76 1.07 18.55
C CYS A 298 -30.90 2.59 18.73
N ARG A 299 -31.85 3.20 18.01
CA ARG A 299 -32.17 4.63 18.12
C ARG A 299 -32.69 5.01 19.50
N VAL A 300 -33.42 4.10 20.15
CA VAL A 300 -33.94 4.33 21.50
C VAL A 300 -32.79 4.43 22.49
N CYS A 301 -31.87 3.46 22.52
CA CYS A 301 -30.66 3.56 23.34
C CYS A 301 -29.82 4.78 22.98
N GLY A 302 -29.58 5.03 21.69
CA GLY A 302 -28.83 6.20 21.25
C GLY A 302 -29.50 7.54 21.62
N ASN A 303 -30.81 7.57 21.82
CA ASN A 303 -31.53 8.74 22.34
C ASN A 303 -31.45 8.80 23.87
N ILE A 304 -31.62 7.68 24.58
CA ILE A 304 -31.45 7.59 26.04
C ILE A 304 -30.05 8.04 26.45
N ASP A 305 -29.01 7.56 25.76
CA ASP A 305 -27.61 7.90 26.05
C ASP A 305 -27.31 9.39 25.75
N LYS A 306 -28.15 10.07 24.96
CA LYS A 306 -28.09 11.52 24.72
C LYS A 306 -28.90 12.33 25.72
N ILE A 307 -29.81 11.71 26.49
CA ILE A 307 -30.57 12.39 27.55
C ILE A 307 -29.64 12.58 28.74
N THR A 308 -29.10 13.79 28.86
CA THR A 308 -28.16 14.15 29.94
C THR A 308 -28.84 14.77 31.16
N ARG A 309 -30.14 15.11 31.06
CA ARG A 309 -30.92 15.78 32.11
C ARG A 309 -31.93 14.81 32.74
N PRO A 310 -31.75 14.41 34.02
CA PRO A 310 -32.73 13.62 34.77
C PRO A 310 -34.10 14.34 34.81
N ASN A 311 -35.21 13.59 34.80
CA ASN A 311 -36.59 14.11 34.91
C ASN A 311 -37.12 15.04 33.79
N SER A 312 -36.40 15.21 32.68
CA SER A 312 -36.89 15.95 31.51
C SER A 312 -38.10 15.26 30.83
N LYS A 313 -38.91 15.98 30.05
CA LYS A 313 -40.00 15.39 29.24
C LYS A 313 -39.50 14.25 28.34
N ALA A 314 -38.28 14.36 27.81
CA ALA A 314 -37.63 13.33 27.02
C ALA A 314 -37.20 12.11 27.87
N TRP A 315 -36.76 12.32 29.11
CA TRP A 315 -36.46 11.24 30.06
C TRP A 315 -37.72 10.45 30.43
N ARG A 316 -38.82 11.14 30.74
CA ARG A 316 -40.13 10.50 31.03
C ARG A 316 -40.72 9.70 29.87
N LYS A 317 -40.27 9.97 28.63
CA LYS A 317 -40.69 9.25 27.42
C LYS A 317 -40.08 7.85 27.31
N TYR A 318 -38.98 7.56 28.02
CA TYR A 318 -38.29 6.27 27.95
C TYR A 318 -38.17 5.65 29.36
N PRO A 319 -39.30 5.19 29.96
CA PRO A 319 -39.34 4.73 31.35
C PRO A 319 -38.48 3.48 31.62
N ASN A 320 -38.22 2.65 30.60
CA ASN A 320 -37.40 1.42 30.73
C ASN A 320 -35.91 1.64 30.42
N GLY A 321 -35.41 2.86 30.62
CA GLY A 321 -34.06 3.30 30.23
C GLY A 321 -33.03 3.41 31.35
N ALA A 322 -33.39 3.07 32.60
CA ALA A 322 -32.47 2.96 33.74
C ALA A 322 -31.97 1.52 33.85
#